data_AF-A0A945PR99-F1
#
_entry.id   AF-A0A945PR99-F1
#
_cell.length_a   1.000
_cell.length_b   1.000
_cell.length_c   1.000
_cell.angle_alpha   90.00
_cell.angle_beta   90.00
_cell.angle_gamma   90.00
#
_symmetry.space_group_name_H-M   'P 1'
#
loop_
_entity.id
_entity.type
_entity.pdbx_description
1 polymer ?
#
loop_
_entity_poly.entity_id
_entity_poly.type
_entity_poly.pdbx_seq_one_letter_code
_entity_poly.pdbx_strand_id
1 'polypeptide(L)'
;MSRLFCQAAATAFAVALFLLPACTETAQPVAPQKLSVIHRSAWLGENEGLQLIAETVSAPPQGEAVLSEHEVLLSRFQLPAGSSLMRLHLLCSDPTQLLHAGSLQLPDGTLFQALGAAPASLSRADRLLWDTLALGGLAVGQQASIDSHRRSFLLVSSDFRRHKPESVKWSRGESSTTLSYRAWTDRERQIFLEGPPLQQHD
;
A
#
# COMPACT_ATOMS: atom_id res chain seq x y z
N MET A 1 47.48 35.93 82.69
CA MET A 1 47.99 36.56 81.46
C MET A 1 48.92 35.58 80.77
N SER A 2 48.80 35.48 79.46
CA SER A 2 49.81 35.00 78.49
C SER A 2 50.28 33.54 78.50
N ARG A 3 49.82 32.84 77.44
CA ARG A 3 50.51 31.88 76.54
C ARG A 3 51.37 30.79 77.18
N LEU A 4 51.15 29.53 76.75
CA LEU A 4 52.15 28.71 76.07
C LEU A 4 51.52 27.39 75.58
N PHE A 5 51.72 27.13 74.27
CA PHE A 5 52.13 25.86 73.63
C PHE A 5 51.31 24.57 73.90
N CYS A 6 50.65 24.03 72.87
CA CYS A 6 51.18 23.13 71.83
C CYS A 6 51.40 21.70 72.31
N GLN A 7 50.55 20.79 71.82
CA GLN A 7 50.87 19.63 70.96
C GLN A 7 50.10 18.36 71.34
N ALA A 8 49.56 17.76 70.27
CA ALA A 8 49.34 16.34 70.05
C ALA A 8 48.28 15.67 70.95
N ALA A 9 47.44 14.76 70.49
CA ALA A 9 47.36 14.01 69.24
C ALA A 9 45.91 13.53 69.08
N ALA A 10 45.57 13.13 67.86
CA ALA A 10 44.73 11.99 67.50
C ALA A 10 43.42 11.76 68.31
N THR A 11 42.26 11.55 67.73
CA THR A 11 42.02 10.51 66.72
C THR A 11 40.55 10.59 66.31
N ALA A 12 40.28 10.19 65.07
CA ALA A 12 39.04 9.62 64.57
C ALA A 12 37.75 10.46 64.69
N PHE A 13 37.32 11.02 63.57
CA PHE A 13 35.89 11.27 63.35
C PHE A 13 35.42 10.54 62.10
N ALA A 14 34.25 9.93 62.26
CA ALA A 14 33.68 8.88 61.44
C ALA A 14 33.38 9.34 60.01
N VAL A 15 33.60 8.40 59.08
CA VAL A 15 33.17 8.47 57.69
C VAL A 15 31.65 8.56 57.64
N ALA A 16 31.16 9.71 57.17
CA ALA A 16 29.75 9.95 56.95
C ALA A 16 29.22 9.13 55.76
N LEU A 17 28.01 8.60 55.95
CA LEU A 17 27.18 7.93 54.97
C LEU A 17 27.14 8.67 53.63
N PHE A 18 27.48 7.97 52.55
CA PHE A 18 26.92 8.23 51.23
C PHE A 18 25.96 7.10 50.88
N LEU A 19 24.68 7.30 51.23
CA LEU A 19 23.56 6.57 50.65
C LEU A 19 23.37 7.11 49.22
N LEU A 20 23.97 6.42 48.24
CA LEU A 20 23.66 6.62 46.83
C LEU A 20 22.24 6.07 46.57
N PRO A 21 21.29 6.85 46.04
CA PRO A 21 20.08 6.28 45.48
C PRO A 21 20.50 5.55 44.19
N ALA A 22 20.57 4.23 44.26
CA ALA A 22 20.59 3.40 43.07
C ALA A 22 19.27 3.66 42.32
N CYS A 23 19.34 4.46 41.26
CA CYS A 23 18.28 4.56 40.26
C CYS A 23 18.21 3.20 39.55
N THR A 24 17.51 2.24 40.16
CA THR A 24 16.99 1.09 39.42
C THR A 24 15.85 1.61 38.56
N GLU A 25 16.20 2.09 37.37
CA GLU A 25 15.26 2.23 36.28
C GLU A 25 14.80 0.81 35.96
N THR A 26 13.67 0.42 36.55
CA THR A 26 12.96 -0.81 36.22
C THR A 26 12.61 -0.71 34.74
N ALA A 27 13.42 -1.33 33.89
CA ALA A 27 13.08 -1.57 32.50
C ALA A 27 11.73 -2.28 32.48
N GLN A 28 10.67 -1.52 32.23
CA GLN A 28 9.35 -2.10 32.02
C GLN A 28 9.49 -3.09 30.87
N PRO A 29 9.01 -4.33 31.01
CA PRO A 29 8.95 -5.24 29.88
C PRO A 29 8.10 -4.55 28.81
N VAL A 30 8.74 -4.19 27.69
CA VAL A 30 8.04 -3.71 26.49
C VAL A 30 7.03 -4.79 26.15
N ALA A 31 5.75 -4.51 26.36
CA ALA A 31 4.69 -5.44 26.01
C ALA A 31 4.91 -5.87 24.56
N PRO A 32 4.87 -7.17 24.23
CA PRO A 32 5.04 -7.60 22.86
C PRO A 32 4.02 -6.87 22.01
N GLN A 33 4.50 -5.98 21.13
CA GLN A 33 3.64 -5.33 20.15
C GLN A 33 2.96 -6.47 19.39
N LYS A 34 1.64 -6.58 19.52
CA LYS A 34 0.86 -7.49 18.69
C LYS A 34 1.14 -7.06 17.26
N LEU A 35 1.94 -7.86 16.54
CA LEU A 35 2.14 -7.69 15.11
C LEU A 35 0.77 -7.88 14.46
N SER A 36 0.06 -6.79 14.21
CA SER A 36 -1.18 -6.81 13.46
C SER A 36 -0.82 -7.08 12.01
N VAL A 37 -1.22 -8.24 11.50
CA VAL A 37 -1.09 -8.55 10.08
C VAL A 37 -1.96 -7.55 9.31
N ILE A 38 -1.33 -6.72 8.49
CA ILE A 38 -2.05 -5.78 7.63
C ILE A 38 -2.61 -6.57 6.46
N HIS A 39 -3.94 -6.64 6.39
CA HIS A 39 -4.63 -7.25 5.26
C HIS A 39 -4.98 -6.17 4.22
N ARG A 40 -4.64 -6.44 2.96
CA ARG A 40 -5.12 -5.68 1.83
C ARG A 40 -6.49 -6.19 1.41
N SER A 41 -7.36 -5.24 1.06
CA SER A 41 -8.67 -5.55 0.50
C SER A 41 -8.54 -5.70 -1.01
N ALA A 42 -8.97 -6.86 -1.50
CA ALA A 42 -8.97 -7.20 -2.91
C ALA A 42 -10.31 -7.81 -3.33
N TRP A 43 -10.59 -7.80 -4.63
CA TRP A 43 -11.72 -8.49 -5.25
C TRP A 43 -11.22 -9.33 -6.41
N LEU A 44 -11.58 -10.60 -6.43
CA LEU A 44 -11.10 -11.57 -7.40
C LEU A 44 -12.25 -12.11 -8.23
N GLY A 45 -11.99 -12.36 -9.50
CA GLY A 45 -12.92 -13.03 -10.39
C GLY A 45 -12.22 -13.47 -11.67
N GLU A 46 -12.99 -14.13 -12.52
CA GLU A 46 -12.53 -14.61 -13.81
C GLU A 46 -13.60 -14.33 -14.86
N ASN A 47 -13.15 -14.06 -16.09
CA ASN A 47 -13.99 -13.98 -17.27
C ASN A 47 -13.26 -14.59 -18.46
N GLU A 48 -13.72 -15.73 -18.97
CA GLU A 48 -13.20 -16.32 -20.22
C GLU A 48 -11.67 -16.56 -20.19
N GLY A 49 -11.14 -17.05 -19.07
CA GLY A 49 -9.69 -17.28 -18.87
C GLY A 49 -8.88 -16.02 -18.52
N LEU A 50 -9.52 -14.85 -18.45
CA LEU A 50 -8.92 -13.63 -17.88
C LEU A 50 -9.17 -13.59 -16.37
N GLN A 51 -8.11 -13.71 -15.59
CA GLN A 51 -8.17 -13.52 -14.16
C GLN A 51 -8.06 -12.03 -13.81
N LEU A 52 -8.93 -11.60 -12.91
CA LEU A 52 -9.12 -10.21 -12.52
C LEU A 52 -8.89 -10.07 -11.03
N ILE A 53 -8.03 -9.12 -10.66
CA ILE A 53 -7.78 -8.79 -9.25
C ILE A 53 -7.83 -7.28 -9.11
N ALA A 54 -8.84 -6.78 -8.41
CA ALA A 54 -8.93 -5.38 -8.06
C ALA A 54 -8.43 -5.17 -6.62
N GLU A 55 -7.58 -4.19 -6.38
CA GLU A 55 -7.05 -3.84 -5.06
C GLU A 55 -7.26 -2.36 -4.77
N THR A 56 -7.51 -2.03 -3.51
CA THR A 56 -7.46 -0.62 -3.08
C THR A 56 -6.03 -0.13 -3.04
N VAL A 57 -5.77 1.06 -3.59
CA VAL A 57 -4.52 1.79 -3.29
C VAL A 57 -4.70 2.46 -1.94
N SER A 58 -4.26 1.79 -0.88
CA SER A 58 -4.57 2.20 0.50
C SER A 58 -3.98 3.57 0.84
N ALA A 59 -4.80 4.40 1.51
CA ALA A 59 -4.33 5.48 2.38
C ALA A 59 -3.65 4.88 3.64
N PRO A 60 -2.73 5.59 4.33
CA PRO A 60 -2.05 5.01 5.48
C PRO A 60 -3.06 4.90 6.63
N PRO A 61 -2.84 4.00 7.61
CA PRO A 61 -3.55 4.10 8.87
C PRO A 61 -3.30 5.50 9.48
N GLN A 62 -4.35 6.09 10.07
CA GLN A 62 -4.25 7.42 10.67
C GLN A 62 -3.14 7.46 11.73
N GLY A 63 -2.20 8.41 11.62
CA GLY A 63 -1.17 8.66 12.64
C GLY A 63 0.28 8.54 12.17
N GLU A 64 0.54 8.09 10.95
CA GLU A 64 1.89 8.12 10.37
C GLU A 64 2.13 9.38 9.54
N ALA A 65 3.26 10.05 9.75
CA ALA A 65 3.68 11.25 8.99
C ALA A 65 4.20 10.91 7.57
N VAL A 66 3.76 9.80 7.00
CA VAL A 66 4.17 9.29 5.70
C VAL A 66 2.99 9.45 4.75
N LEU A 67 3.19 10.20 3.67
CA LEU A 67 2.20 10.27 2.59
C LEU A 67 1.96 8.87 2.03
N SER A 68 0.70 8.45 1.96
CA SER A 68 0.34 7.19 1.31
C SER A 68 0.68 7.19 -0.16
N GLU A 69 0.84 5.99 -0.71
CA GLU A 69 0.83 5.77 -2.15
C GLU A 69 -0.36 6.49 -2.81
N HIS A 70 -1.55 6.42 -2.21
CA HIS A 70 -2.74 7.11 -2.71
C HIS A 70 -2.52 8.63 -2.84
N GLU A 71 -2.10 9.30 -1.76
CA GLU A 71 -1.88 10.75 -1.74
C GLU A 71 -0.75 11.18 -2.69
N VAL A 72 0.34 10.41 -2.73
CA VAL A 72 1.46 10.64 -3.64
C VAL A 72 0.97 10.57 -5.09
N LEU A 73 0.20 9.54 -5.45
CA LEU A 73 -0.29 9.38 -6.81
C LEU A 73 -1.29 10.48 -7.18
N LEU A 74 -2.23 10.84 -6.31
CA LEU A 74 -3.15 11.95 -6.59
C LEU A 74 -2.39 13.26 -6.83
N SER A 75 -1.39 13.56 -6.00
CA SER A 75 -0.57 14.76 -6.14
C SER A 75 0.23 14.77 -7.44
N ARG A 76 0.98 13.69 -7.71
CA ARG A 76 1.86 13.59 -8.90
C ARG A 76 1.07 13.57 -10.20
N PHE A 77 -0.13 13.01 -10.19
CA PHE A 77 -1.02 12.93 -11.36
C PHE A 77 -1.96 14.12 -11.48
N GLN A 78 -1.85 15.12 -10.59
CA GLN A 78 -2.71 16.30 -10.56
C GLN A 78 -4.21 15.94 -10.53
N LEU A 79 -4.55 14.84 -9.85
CA LEU A 79 -5.93 14.36 -9.70
C LEU A 79 -6.61 15.09 -8.53
N PRO A 80 -7.96 15.25 -8.57
CA PRO A 80 -8.69 15.84 -7.46
C PRO A 80 -8.42 15.10 -6.15
N ALA A 81 -8.19 15.82 -5.05
CA ALA A 81 -7.91 15.23 -3.74
C ALA A 81 -9.04 14.32 -3.21
N GLY A 82 -10.27 14.54 -3.70
CA GLY A 82 -11.44 13.69 -3.41
C GLY A 82 -11.58 12.48 -4.33
N SER A 83 -10.58 12.14 -5.13
CA SER A 83 -10.62 10.94 -5.97
C SER A 83 -10.25 9.69 -5.18
N SER A 84 -10.74 8.53 -5.62
CA SER A 84 -10.31 7.23 -5.16
C SER A 84 -9.55 6.48 -6.26
N LEU A 85 -8.54 5.71 -5.85
CA LEU A 85 -7.73 4.89 -6.74
C LEU A 85 -7.89 3.39 -6.45
N MET A 86 -8.04 2.62 -7.51
CA MET A 86 -7.98 1.16 -7.46
C MET A 86 -6.95 0.64 -8.46
N ARG A 87 -6.26 -0.43 -8.10
CA ARG A 87 -5.36 -1.15 -9.01
C ARG A 87 -6.06 -2.38 -9.53
N LEU A 88 -6.14 -2.54 -10.84
CA LEU A 88 -6.67 -3.73 -11.49
C LEU A 88 -5.52 -4.51 -12.11
N HIS A 89 -5.34 -5.76 -11.69
CA HIS A 89 -4.45 -6.72 -12.31
C HIS A 89 -5.23 -7.63 -13.24
N LEU A 90 -4.72 -7.76 -14.46
CA LEU A 90 -5.16 -8.70 -15.48
C LEU A 90 -4.09 -9.80 -15.58
N LEU A 91 -4.50 -11.07 -15.44
CA LEU A 91 -3.61 -12.21 -15.65
C LEU A 91 -4.25 -13.14 -16.68
N CYS A 92 -3.50 -13.46 -17.73
CA CYS A 92 -3.97 -14.31 -18.82
C CYS A 92 -2.78 -14.87 -19.62
N SER A 93 -2.96 -16.03 -20.22
CA SER A 93 -1.99 -16.60 -21.17
C SER A 93 -2.06 -15.92 -22.54
N ASP A 94 -3.20 -15.36 -22.92
CA ASP A 94 -3.37 -14.58 -24.16
C ASP A 94 -3.02 -13.10 -23.90
N PRO A 95 -1.88 -12.60 -24.45
CA PRO A 95 -1.43 -11.23 -24.21
C PRO A 95 -2.36 -10.18 -24.83
N THR A 96 -3.20 -10.53 -25.81
CA THR A 96 -4.14 -9.57 -26.42
C THR A 96 -5.23 -9.15 -25.44
N GLN A 97 -5.61 -10.04 -24.51
CA GLN A 97 -6.56 -9.73 -23.45
C GLN A 97 -6.00 -8.78 -22.39
N LEU A 98 -4.68 -8.56 -22.36
CA LEU A 98 -4.04 -7.66 -21.41
C LEU A 98 -3.95 -6.21 -21.91
N LEU A 99 -4.52 -5.88 -23.07
CA LEU A 99 -4.36 -4.55 -23.66
C LEU A 99 -5.20 -3.47 -22.97
N HIS A 100 -6.39 -3.82 -22.48
CA HIS A 100 -7.37 -2.87 -21.97
C HIS A 100 -7.91 -3.29 -20.60
N ALA A 101 -7.88 -2.36 -19.65
CA ALA A 101 -8.31 -2.60 -18.27
C ALA A 101 -9.81 -2.90 -18.12
N GLY A 102 -10.66 -2.30 -18.96
CA GLY A 102 -12.10 -2.22 -18.68
C GLY A 102 -12.42 -1.20 -17.58
N SER A 103 -13.55 -1.39 -16.90
CA SER A 103 -14.00 -0.56 -15.78
C SER A 103 -14.45 -1.42 -14.60
N LEU A 104 -14.43 -0.83 -13.41
CA LEU A 104 -15.01 -1.43 -12.19
C LEU A 104 -16.19 -0.59 -11.72
N GLN A 105 -17.30 -1.23 -11.40
CA GLN A 105 -18.49 -0.60 -10.85
C GLN A 105 -18.83 -1.20 -9.49
N LEU A 106 -19.00 -0.36 -8.49
CA LEU A 106 -19.41 -0.75 -7.16
C LEU A 106 -20.94 -0.92 -7.10
N PRO A 107 -21.49 -1.64 -6.11
CA PRO A 107 -22.92 -1.83 -5.95
C PRO A 107 -23.72 -0.52 -5.78
N ASP A 108 -23.08 0.54 -5.30
CA ASP A 108 -23.67 1.88 -5.14
C ASP A 108 -23.67 2.71 -6.45
N GLY A 109 -23.14 2.15 -7.53
CA GLY A 109 -23.03 2.80 -8.84
C GLY A 109 -21.71 3.54 -9.07
N THR A 110 -20.83 3.66 -8.06
CA THR A 110 -19.52 4.30 -8.21
C THR A 110 -18.72 3.61 -9.29
N LEU A 111 -18.22 4.39 -10.25
CA LEU A 111 -17.50 3.89 -11.42
C LEU A 111 -16.02 4.26 -11.32
N PHE A 112 -15.17 3.25 -11.47
CA PHE A 112 -13.72 3.39 -11.62
C PHE A 112 -13.35 3.10 -13.08
N GLN A 113 -12.66 4.06 -13.70
CA GLN A 113 -12.25 3.99 -15.09
C GLN A 113 -10.74 4.05 -15.22
N ALA A 114 -10.22 3.47 -16.30
CA ALA A 114 -8.81 3.58 -16.63
C ALA A 114 -8.42 5.04 -16.84
N LEU A 115 -7.28 5.43 -16.28
CA LEU A 115 -6.66 6.71 -16.57
C LEU A 115 -6.28 6.74 -18.06
N GLY A 116 -6.74 7.78 -18.77
CA GLY A 116 -6.50 7.95 -20.20
C GLY A 116 -5.08 8.42 -20.53
N ALA A 117 -4.92 9.16 -21.61
CA ALA A 117 -3.62 9.76 -21.97
C ALA A 117 -3.17 10.77 -20.90
N ALA A 118 -1.86 10.77 -20.61
CA ALA A 118 -1.25 11.63 -19.60
C ALA A 118 -1.43 13.13 -19.97
N PRO A 119 -1.97 13.97 -19.06
CA PRO A 119 -2.13 15.41 -19.30
C PRO A 119 -0.84 16.08 -19.75
N ALA A 120 -0.91 17.02 -20.69
CA ALA A 120 0.27 17.73 -21.22
C ALA A 120 1.05 18.51 -20.13
N SER A 121 0.36 18.91 -19.05
CA SER A 121 0.91 19.62 -17.90
C SER A 121 1.81 18.78 -16.99
N LEU A 122 1.80 17.45 -17.11
CA LEU A 122 2.64 16.59 -16.28
C LEU A 122 4.12 16.75 -16.64
N SER A 123 4.96 16.76 -15.60
CA SER A 123 6.40 16.70 -15.75
C SER A 123 6.81 15.42 -16.50
N ARG A 124 8.01 15.40 -17.09
CA ARG A 124 8.52 14.19 -17.77
C ARG A 124 8.54 12.98 -16.84
N ALA A 125 8.92 13.16 -15.58
CA ALA A 125 8.98 12.09 -14.60
C ALA A 125 7.58 11.57 -14.22
N ASP A 126 6.60 12.47 -14.04
CA ASP A 126 5.23 12.07 -13.72
C ASP A 126 4.53 11.44 -14.91
N ARG A 127 4.84 11.86 -16.14
CA ARG A 127 4.37 11.20 -17.37
C ARG A 127 4.86 9.76 -17.47
N LEU A 128 6.15 9.51 -17.19
CA LEU A 128 6.68 8.15 -17.17
C LEU A 128 5.99 7.29 -16.10
N LEU A 129 5.75 7.85 -14.92
CA LEU A 129 5.01 7.16 -13.86
C LEU A 129 3.55 6.89 -14.28
N TRP A 130 2.91 7.84 -14.95
CA TRP A 130 1.57 7.69 -15.51
C TRP A 130 1.54 6.55 -16.52
N ASP A 131 2.40 6.57 -17.54
CA ASP A 131 2.47 5.51 -18.56
C ASP A 131 2.72 4.13 -17.93
N THR A 132 3.51 4.08 -16.86
CA THR A 132 3.80 2.84 -16.12
C THR A 132 2.58 2.33 -15.35
N LEU A 133 1.87 3.20 -14.62
CA LEU A 133 0.81 2.80 -13.70
C LEU A 133 -0.59 2.86 -14.31
N ALA A 134 -0.92 3.95 -14.99
CA ALA A 134 -2.22 4.16 -15.64
C ALA A 134 -2.40 3.22 -16.85
N LEU A 135 -1.37 3.15 -17.70
CA LEU A 135 -1.40 2.38 -18.93
C LEU A 135 -0.71 1.02 -18.78
N GLY A 136 -0.41 0.60 -17.56
CA GLY A 136 0.19 -0.71 -17.29
C GLY A 136 1.49 -0.99 -18.03
N GLY A 137 2.37 0.01 -18.15
CA GLY A 137 3.73 -0.17 -18.64
C GLY A 137 3.91 -0.14 -20.15
N LEU A 138 2.84 0.12 -20.93
CA LEU A 138 2.98 0.40 -22.35
C LEU A 138 2.72 1.87 -22.62
N ALA A 139 3.59 2.48 -23.42
CA ALA A 139 3.25 3.74 -24.05
C ALA A 139 2.06 3.54 -25.00
N VAL A 140 1.30 4.61 -25.23
CA VAL A 140 0.17 4.60 -26.19
C VAL A 140 0.65 4.06 -27.54
N GLY A 141 0.00 3.00 -28.03
CA GLY A 141 0.31 2.36 -29.32
C GLY A 141 1.35 1.24 -29.28
N GLN A 142 1.89 0.88 -28.11
CA GLN A 142 2.74 -0.31 -27.98
C GLN A 142 1.91 -1.58 -27.75
N GLN A 143 2.39 -2.70 -28.31
CA GLN A 143 1.83 -4.03 -28.07
C GLN A 143 2.42 -4.64 -26.80
N ALA A 144 1.64 -5.45 -26.10
CA ALA A 144 2.16 -6.25 -24.99
C ALA A 144 3.20 -7.24 -25.54
N SER A 145 4.29 -7.46 -24.79
CA SER A 145 5.22 -8.54 -25.10
C SER A 145 4.47 -9.87 -25.12
N ILE A 146 4.84 -10.77 -26.04
CA ILE A 146 4.26 -12.11 -26.17
C ILE A 146 4.43 -12.91 -24.86
N ASP A 147 5.46 -12.59 -24.07
CA ASP A 147 5.75 -13.26 -22.79
C ASP A 147 5.07 -12.60 -21.58
N SER A 148 4.23 -11.58 -21.80
CA SER A 148 3.54 -10.89 -20.71
C SER A 148 2.29 -11.66 -20.30
N HIS A 149 2.31 -12.29 -19.12
CA HIS A 149 1.15 -12.98 -18.54
C HIS A 149 0.36 -12.14 -17.55
N ARG A 150 0.84 -10.92 -17.24
CA ARG A 150 0.25 -10.04 -16.26
C ARG A 150 0.38 -8.59 -16.67
N ARG A 151 -0.68 -7.82 -16.46
CA ARG A 151 -0.62 -6.36 -16.58
C ARG A 151 -1.48 -5.68 -15.51
N SER A 152 -1.02 -4.52 -15.05
CA SER A 152 -1.67 -3.80 -13.94
C SER A 152 -2.06 -2.41 -14.38
N PHE A 153 -3.26 -1.97 -14.08
CA PHE A 153 -3.78 -0.66 -14.45
C PHE A 153 -4.23 0.08 -13.20
N LEU A 154 -3.97 1.39 -13.16
CA LEU A 154 -4.53 2.28 -12.17
C LEU A 154 -5.85 2.83 -12.70
N LEU A 155 -6.92 2.59 -11.94
CA LEU A 155 -8.26 3.10 -12.20
C LEU A 155 -8.58 4.21 -11.20
N VAL A 156 -9.35 5.20 -11.64
CA VAL A 156 -9.75 6.36 -10.85
C VAL A 156 -11.27 6.49 -10.81
N SER A 157 -11.78 6.93 -9.66
CA SER A 157 -13.11 7.48 -9.51
C SER A 157 -13.02 8.87 -8.89
N SER A 158 -13.92 9.77 -9.27
CA SER A 158 -14.02 11.11 -8.66
C SER A 158 -14.58 11.09 -7.24
N ASP A 159 -15.16 9.97 -6.82
CA ASP A 159 -15.80 9.83 -5.52
C ASP A 159 -14.90 9.08 -4.53
N PHE A 160 -14.39 9.79 -3.53
CA PHE A 160 -13.61 9.19 -2.46
C PHE A 160 -14.49 8.33 -1.56
N ARG A 161 -14.23 7.02 -1.51
CA ARG A 161 -14.95 6.10 -0.63
C ARG A 161 -14.01 5.24 0.20
N ARG A 162 -14.37 5.11 1.49
CA ARG A 162 -13.69 4.25 2.48
C ARG A 162 -14.44 2.93 2.74
N HIS A 163 -15.63 2.75 2.19
CA HIS A 163 -16.40 1.53 2.41
C HIS A 163 -15.86 0.39 1.54
N LYS A 164 -15.81 -0.82 2.11
CA LYS A 164 -15.29 -2.02 1.46
C LYS A 164 -16.49 -2.86 1.01
N PRO A 165 -16.91 -2.79 -0.26
CA PRO A 165 -18.03 -3.59 -0.72
C PRO A 165 -17.68 -5.09 -0.72
N GLU A 166 -18.68 -5.95 -0.59
CA GLU A 166 -18.48 -7.41 -0.68
C GLU A 166 -18.20 -7.87 -2.11
N SER A 167 -18.65 -7.11 -3.11
CA SER A 167 -18.44 -7.41 -4.52
C SER A 167 -18.23 -6.15 -5.36
N VAL A 168 -17.56 -6.31 -6.49
CA VAL A 168 -17.34 -5.27 -7.49
C VAL A 168 -17.60 -5.87 -8.87
N LYS A 169 -18.33 -5.17 -9.72
CA LYS A 169 -18.56 -5.62 -11.10
C LYS A 169 -17.42 -5.13 -11.99
N TRP A 170 -16.82 -6.02 -12.76
CA TRP A 170 -15.92 -5.66 -13.86
C TRP A 170 -16.64 -5.74 -15.19
N SER A 171 -16.32 -4.83 -16.11
CA SER A 171 -16.84 -4.86 -17.48
C SER A 171 -15.82 -4.35 -18.49
N ARG A 172 -15.88 -4.91 -19.71
CA ARG A 172 -15.11 -4.47 -20.87
C ARG A 172 -15.88 -4.80 -22.16
N GLY A 173 -16.39 -3.78 -22.84
CA GLY A 173 -17.28 -3.99 -23.97
C GLY A 173 -18.55 -4.72 -23.52
N GLU A 174 -18.87 -5.84 -24.15
CA GLU A 174 -20.02 -6.70 -23.79
C GLU A 174 -19.70 -7.71 -22.67
N SER A 175 -18.42 -7.97 -22.40
CA SER A 175 -18.00 -8.89 -21.35
C SER A 175 -18.14 -8.26 -19.96
N SER A 176 -18.62 -9.04 -18.99
CA SER A 176 -18.67 -8.61 -17.59
C SER A 176 -18.65 -9.79 -16.63
N THR A 177 -18.11 -9.57 -15.43
CA THR A 177 -18.12 -10.56 -14.35
C THR A 177 -18.17 -9.87 -13.00
N THR A 178 -18.57 -10.60 -11.96
CA THR A 178 -18.58 -10.12 -10.58
C THR A 178 -17.33 -10.60 -9.87
N LEU A 179 -16.61 -9.66 -9.25
CA LEU A 179 -15.44 -9.92 -8.43
C LEU A 179 -15.84 -10.01 -6.96
N SER A 180 -15.41 -11.07 -6.29
CA SER A 180 -15.75 -11.36 -4.89
C SER A 180 -14.65 -10.90 -3.95
N TYR A 181 -15.04 -10.33 -2.81
CA TYR A 181 -14.12 -9.83 -1.81
C TYR A 181 -13.18 -10.92 -1.27
N ARG A 182 -11.92 -10.54 -1.07
CA ARG A 182 -10.91 -11.31 -0.37
C ARG A 182 -10.03 -10.38 0.43
N ALA A 183 -9.70 -10.80 1.64
CA ALA A 183 -8.62 -10.22 2.43
C ALA A 183 -7.38 -11.08 2.25
N TRP A 184 -6.24 -10.48 1.92
CA TRP A 184 -4.97 -11.19 1.82
C TRP A 184 -3.82 -10.41 2.44
N THR A 185 -2.85 -11.14 2.96
CA THR A 185 -1.56 -10.62 3.40
C THR A 185 -0.69 -10.28 2.20
N ASP A 186 0.36 -9.46 2.40
CA ASP A 186 1.32 -9.16 1.33
C ASP A 186 1.98 -10.43 0.76
N ARG A 187 2.21 -11.45 1.61
CA ARG A 187 2.76 -12.74 1.18
C ARG A 187 1.80 -13.52 0.28
N GLU A 188 0.53 -13.63 0.68
CA GLU A 188 -0.49 -14.31 -0.14
C GLU A 188 -0.72 -13.58 -1.46
N ARG A 189 -0.76 -12.25 -1.42
CA ARG A 189 -0.81 -11.38 -2.60
C ARG A 189 0.35 -11.67 -3.54
N GLN A 190 1.58 -11.71 -3.03
CA GLN A 190 2.78 -11.94 -3.83
C GLN A 190 2.72 -13.32 -4.51
N ILE A 191 2.45 -14.38 -3.73
CA ILE A 191 2.36 -15.75 -4.25
C ILE A 191 1.32 -15.86 -5.36
N PHE A 192 0.16 -15.22 -5.19
CA PHE A 192 -0.89 -15.26 -6.19
C PHE A 192 -0.52 -14.50 -7.47
N LEU A 193 0.08 -13.31 -7.33
CA LEU A 193 0.44 -12.46 -8.48
C LEU A 193 1.66 -12.97 -9.27
N GLU A 194 2.53 -13.77 -8.64
CA GLU A 194 3.74 -14.36 -9.24
C GLU A 194 3.54 -15.80 -9.69
N GLY A 195 2.43 -16.43 -9.30
CA GLY A 195 2.07 -17.77 -9.75
C GLY A 195 1.83 -17.84 -11.27
N PRO A 196 2.03 -19.00 -11.91
CA PRO A 196 1.66 -19.17 -13.31
C PRO A 196 0.16 -18.91 -13.48
N PRO A 197 -0.28 -18.30 -14.60
CA PRO A 197 -1.71 -18.17 -14.89
C PRO A 197 -2.35 -19.57 -14.84
N LEU A 198 -3.55 -19.68 -14.25
CA LEU A 198 -4.25 -20.97 -14.19
C LEU A 198 -4.36 -21.50 -15.61
N GLN A 199 -3.81 -22.70 -15.84
CA GLN A 199 -3.90 -23.37 -17.13
C GLN A 199 -5.38 -23.65 -17.38
N GLN A 200 -5.88 -23.21 -18.54
CA GLN A 200 -7.18 -23.67 -19.02
C GLN A 200 -7.08 -25.18 -19.16
N HIS A 201 -7.84 -25.91 -18.34
CA HIS A 201 -8.07 -27.32 -18.58
C HIS A 201 -9.07 -27.43 -19.73
N ASP A 202 -8.56 -27.87 -20.89
CA ASP A 202 -9.37 -28.33 -22.03
C ASP A 202 -10.22 -29.56 -21.65
#